data_AF-A0A1F9YLE5-F1
#
_entry.id   AF-A0A1F9YLE5-F1
#
_cell.length_a   1.000
_cell.length_b   1.000
_cell.length_c   1.000
_cell.angle_alpha   90.00
_cell.angle_beta   90.00
_cell.angle_gamma   90.00
#
_symmetry.space_group_name_H-M   'P 1'
#
loop_
_entity.id
_entity.type
_entity.pdbx_description
1 polymer ?
#
loop_
_entity_poly.entity_id
_entity_poly.type
_entity_poly.pdbx_seq_one_letter_code
_entity_poly.pdbx_strand_id
1 'polypeptide(L)'
;MRLSSKWFMWFTGIGIYVMFLGGIFYYNLFKWTFDEKLKQESIDMVRLYAPTLIEGLARKQSAITMPELDTVSRFAKDDRIASLLYLNKYGEVRWFKDPSMMTKSFDDFTRQVSLPTDAIEQAWLAKIPIVRAVPNMPLYDIAIPLALRGDVLGVLNLQVSREGVVKVINKAMHKYAVGAVGVLLLLGIPLYFFLHHFVINPLLNLRDAVESISFKSLELKFPARNDEIGELAGVFNIFLSKVKAEIANSMVKEKQRGVAEARWWESILKAVVSKNHRAIVVDEDNSVLYTNFPVTGTVTTDGKLHLLDVIDSQQQDVLRLVSVALDNPNQVKEADTVFRSEPCHVKAVHLDEDGETKRTLIIFESKIAGVRI
;
A
#
# COMPACT_ATOMS: atom_id res chain seq x y z
N MET A 1 -10.26 -5.49 0.94
CA MET A 1 -9.64 -4.86 2.13
C MET A 1 -9.28 -3.42 1.81
N ARG A 2 -9.68 -2.45 2.67
CA ARG A 2 -9.42 -1.01 2.50
C ARG A 2 -7.91 -0.73 2.46
N LEU A 3 -7.47 0.33 1.77
CA LEU A 3 -6.06 0.74 1.64
C LEU A 3 -5.34 0.85 3.00
N SER A 4 -6.09 1.36 3.99
CA SER A 4 -5.81 1.36 5.43
C SER A 4 -5.27 0.02 5.96
N SER A 5 -5.95 -1.08 5.65
CA SER A 5 -5.62 -2.41 6.16
C SER A 5 -4.38 -2.97 5.46
N LYS A 6 -4.15 -2.65 4.18
CA LYS A 6 -2.93 -3.04 3.46
C LYS A 6 -1.69 -2.35 4.01
N TRP A 7 -1.76 -1.04 4.27
CA TRP A 7 -0.65 -0.28 4.86
C TRP A 7 -0.32 -0.75 6.28
N PHE A 8 -1.34 -1.01 7.09
CA PHE A 8 -1.15 -1.57 8.42
C PHE A 8 -0.49 -2.95 8.39
N MET A 9 -0.91 -3.82 7.45
CA MET A 9 -0.26 -5.12 7.25
C MET A 9 1.20 -4.98 6.83
N TRP A 10 1.54 -4.06 5.91
CA TRP A 10 2.92 -3.80 5.52
C TRP A 10 3.78 -3.29 6.68
N PHE A 11 3.28 -2.33 7.45
CA PHE A 11 4.00 -1.81 8.62
C PHE A 11 4.22 -2.91 9.68
N THR A 12 3.18 -3.70 9.97
CA THR A 12 3.27 -4.82 10.91
C THR A 12 4.26 -5.88 10.40
N GLY A 13 4.23 -6.19 9.11
CA GLY A 13 5.16 -7.14 8.48
C GLY A 13 6.61 -6.68 8.56
N ILE A 14 6.89 -5.40 8.27
CA ILE A 14 8.23 -4.82 8.40
C ILE A 14 8.66 -4.80 9.88
N GLY A 15 7.76 -4.44 10.79
CA GLY A 15 8.05 -4.45 12.24
C GLY A 15 8.42 -5.85 12.75
N ILE A 16 7.67 -6.87 12.35
CA ILE A 16 7.97 -8.27 12.68
C ILE A 16 9.31 -8.68 12.08
N TYR A 17 9.58 -8.33 10.82
CA TYR A 17 10.85 -8.64 10.16
C TYR A 17 12.06 -8.04 10.90
N VAL A 18 12.00 -6.74 11.23
CA VAL A 18 13.06 -6.05 11.97
C VAL A 18 13.23 -6.66 13.37
N MET A 19 12.14 -7.08 14.02
CA MET A 19 12.19 -7.75 15.32
C MET A 19 12.89 -9.11 15.25
N PHE A 20 12.63 -9.92 14.21
CA PHE A 20 13.33 -11.18 14.01
C PHE A 20 14.82 -10.98 13.72
N LEU A 21 15.15 -10.05 12.81
CA LEU A 21 16.53 -9.77 12.44
C LEU A 21 17.32 -9.20 13.64
N GLY A 22 16.73 -8.27 14.37
CA GLY A 22 17.28 -7.72 15.60
C GLY A 22 17.45 -8.77 16.69
N GLY A 23 16.49 -9.69 16.85
CA GLY A 23 16.56 -10.79 17.80
C GLY A 23 17.68 -11.79 17.48
N ILE A 24 17.85 -12.15 16.22
CA ILE A 24 18.96 -13.02 15.76
C ILE A 24 20.31 -12.34 16.02
N PHE A 25 20.43 -11.06 15.66
CA PHE A 25 21.64 -10.29 15.89
C PHE A 25 21.96 -10.17 17.38
N TYR A 26 20.96 -9.83 18.20
CA TYR A 26 21.10 -9.71 19.64
C TYR A 26 21.48 -11.05 20.29
N TYR A 27 20.87 -12.16 19.88
CA TYR A 27 21.23 -13.50 20.32
C TYR A 27 22.69 -13.82 20.00
N ASN A 28 23.11 -13.60 18.76
CA ASN A 28 24.47 -13.92 18.33
C ASN A 28 25.52 -13.08 19.08
N LEU A 29 25.25 -11.79 19.28
CA LEU A 29 26.14 -10.90 20.02
C LEU A 29 26.24 -11.32 21.50
N PHE A 30 25.10 -11.57 22.16
CA PHE A 30 25.09 -12.02 23.55
C PHE A 30 25.76 -13.37 23.73
N LYS A 31 25.44 -14.34 22.87
CA LYS A 31 26.07 -15.65 22.87
C LYS A 31 27.58 -15.51 22.76
N TRP A 32 28.06 -14.74 21.79
CA TRP A 32 29.48 -14.51 21.59
C TRP A 32 30.14 -13.84 22.81
N THR A 33 29.57 -12.76 23.35
CA THR A 33 30.14 -12.04 24.49
C THR A 33 30.18 -12.90 25.76
N PHE A 34 29.11 -13.64 26.07
CA PHE A 34 29.08 -14.50 27.26
C PHE A 34 29.96 -15.74 27.12
N ASP A 35 29.97 -16.34 25.93
CA ASP A 35 30.87 -17.46 25.64
C ASP A 35 32.34 -17.01 25.79
N GLU A 36 32.71 -15.85 25.23
CA GLU A 36 34.08 -15.35 25.33
C GLU A 36 34.47 -14.96 26.75
N LYS A 37 33.54 -14.32 27.49
CA LYS A 37 33.74 -14.00 28.90
C LYS A 37 33.97 -15.26 29.75
N LEU A 38 33.16 -16.31 29.56
CA LEU A 38 33.31 -17.58 30.27
C LEU A 38 34.67 -18.23 30.01
N LYS A 39 35.14 -18.20 28.75
CA LYS A 39 36.46 -18.72 28.39
C LYS A 39 37.59 -17.97 29.08
N GLN A 40 37.56 -16.63 29.02
CA GLN A 40 38.59 -15.80 29.63
C GLN A 40 38.61 -15.97 31.15
N GLU A 41 37.45 -15.95 31.81
CA GLU A 41 37.36 -16.17 33.26
C GLU A 41 37.93 -17.55 33.67
N SER A 42 37.71 -18.59 32.86
CA SER A 42 38.24 -19.93 33.13
C SER A 42 39.76 -19.98 32.95
N ILE A 43 40.28 -19.34 31.91
CA ILE A 43 41.74 -19.25 31.66
C ILE A 43 42.42 -18.44 32.77
N ASP A 44 41.85 -17.31 33.15
CA ASP A 44 42.40 -16.43 34.18
C ASP A 44 42.36 -17.08 35.57
N MET A 45 41.32 -17.86 35.87
CA MET A 45 41.27 -18.68 37.09
C MET A 45 42.46 -19.64 37.15
N VAL A 46 42.77 -20.35 36.06
CA VAL A 46 43.92 -21.27 36.04
C VAL A 46 45.23 -20.53 36.08
N ARG A 47 45.37 -19.41 35.36
CA ARG A 47 46.57 -18.56 35.40
C ARG A 47 46.88 -18.06 36.81
N LEU A 48 45.86 -17.74 37.60
CA LEU A 48 46.03 -17.31 38.99
C LEU A 48 46.75 -18.36 39.85
N TYR A 49 46.47 -19.65 39.63
CA TYR A 49 47.09 -20.75 40.37
C TYR A 49 48.17 -21.51 39.60
N ALA A 50 48.43 -21.14 38.34
CA ALA A 50 49.45 -21.75 37.50
C ALA A 50 50.84 -21.76 38.15
N PRO A 51 51.30 -20.73 38.89
CA PRO A 51 52.59 -20.78 39.57
C PRO A 51 52.74 -21.98 40.52
N THR A 52 51.69 -22.28 41.31
CA THR A 52 51.68 -23.42 42.25
C THR A 52 51.76 -24.76 41.50
N LEU A 53 51.04 -24.89 40.39
CA LEU A 53 51.06 -26.09 39.56
C LEU A 53 52.42 -26.28 38.88
N ILE A 54 52.97 -25.20 38.34
CA ILE A 54 54.29 -25.18 37.69
C ILE A 54 55.40 -25.53 38.68
N GLU A 55 55.38 -24.99 39.89
CA GLU A 55 56.37 -25.29 40.92
C GLU A 55 56.32 -26.77 41.34
N GLY A 56 55.13 -27.34 41.48
CA GLY A 56 54.95 -28.75 41.78
C GLY A 56 55.46 -29.68 40.66
N LEU A 57 55.16 -29.34 39.40
CA LEU A 57 55.72 -30.03 38.22
C LEU A 57 57.24 -29.93 38.18
N ALA A 58 57.81 -28.76 38.45
CA ALA A 58 59.25 -28.54 38.44
C ALA A 58 59.96 -29.36 39.53
N ARG A 59 59.34 -29.53 40.71
CA ARG A 59 59.91 -30.30 41.83
C ARG A 59 59.80 -31.81 41.64
N LYS A 60 58.63 -32.32 41.23
CA LYS A 60 58.41 -33.77 41.09
C LYS A 60 57.42 -34.05 39.98
N GLN A 61 57.89 -34.69 38.90
CA GLN A 61 57.07 -34.99 37.71
C GLN A 61 56.13 -36.20 37.86
N SER A 62 56.50 -37.19 38.68
CA SER A 62 55.76 -38.46 38.80
C SER A 62 54.66 -38.49 39.86
N ALA A 63 54.62 -37.52 40.78
CA ALA A 63 53.65 -37.48 41.86
C ALA A 63 53.16 -36.06 42.13
N ILE A 64 51.87 -35.93 42.43
CA ILE A 64 51.25 -34.67 42.83
C ILE A 64 51.73 -34.25 44.22
N THR A 65 52.08 -32.98 44.38
CA THR A 65 52.42 -32.39 45.69
C THR A 65 51.16 -31.93 46.41
N MET A 66 51.19 -31.80 47.74
CA MET A 66 50.02 -31.34 48.51
C MET A 66 49.48 -29.97 48.07
N PRO A 67 50.30 -28.94 47.80
CA PRO A 67 49.82 -27.65 47.30
C PRO A 67 49.13 -27.74 45.93
N GLU A 68 49.61 -28.62 45.05
CA GLU A 68 48.94 -28.90 43.77
C GLU A 68 47.61 -29.60 43.98
N LEU A 69 47.57 -30.60 44.86
CA LEU A 69 46.35 -31.36 45.15
C LEU A 69 45.26 -30.45 45.70
N ASP A 70 45.60 -29.52 46.59
CA ASP A 70 44.66 -28.53 47.12
C ASP A 70 44.11 -27.62 46.02
N THR A 71 44.98 -27.17 45.11
CA THR A 71 44.61 -26.31 43.97
C THR A 71 43.66 -27.03 43.01
N VAL A 72 44.05 -28.23 42.59
CA VAL A 72 43.28 -29.05 41.65
C VAL A 72 41.95 -29.50 42.28
N SER A 73 41.94 -29.80 43.58
CA SER A 73 40.72 -30.12 44.32
C SER A 73 39.77 -28.93 44.45
N ARG A 74 40.28 -27.69 44.52
CA ARG A 74 39.44 -26.48 44.48
C ARG A 74 38.75 -26.32 43.13
N PHE A 75 39.48 -26.54 42.04
CA PHE A 75 38.90 -26.54 40.68
C PHE A 75 37.86 -27.63 40.51
N ALA A 76 38.14 -28.85 40.99
CA ALA A 76 37.21 -29.97 40.91
C ALA A 76 35.92 -29.79 41.74
N LYS A 77 35.94 -28.88 42.73
CA LYS A 77 34.78 -28.53 43.56
C LYS A 77 33.99 -27.33 43.03
N ASP A 78 34.47 -26.64 42.00
CA ASP A 78 33.72 -25.56 41.36
C ASP A 78 32.55 -26.15 40.57
N ASP A 79 31.33 -25.74 40.89
CA ASP A 79 30.09 -26.23 40.25
C ASP A 79 30.07 -26.01 38.73
N ARG A 80 30.92 -25.11 38.20
CA ARG A 80 31.05 -24.85 36.77
C ARG A 80 31.93 -25.88 36.06
N ILE A 81 32.78 -26.61 36.77
CA ILE A 81 33.73 -27.56 36.19
C ILE A 81 33.12 -28.97 36.23
N ALA A 82 32.77 -29.49 35.05
CA ALA A 82 32.18 -30.83 34.90
C ALA A 82 33.25 -31.93 35.03
N SER A 83 34.43 -31.70 34.47
CA SER A 83 35.58 -32.60 34.61
C SER A 83 36.89 -31.83 34.54
N LEU A 84 37.91 -32.42 35.14
CA LEU A 84 39.26 -31.88 35.19
C LEU A 84 40.26 -33.02 34.97
N LEU A 85 41.24 -32.78 34.12
CA LEU A 85 42.34 -33.68 33.82
C LEU A 85 43.65 -32.90 33.91
N TYR A 86 44.60 -33.42 34.68
CA TYR A 86 45.90 -32.78 34.87
C TYR A 86 47.01 -33.72 34.44
N LEU A 87 47.84 -33.28 33.48
CA LEU A 87 48.92 -34.06 32.88
C LEU A 87 50.29 -33.47 33.21
N ASN A 88 51.30 -34.33 33.36
CA ASN A 88 52.70 -33.91 33.48
C ASN A 88 53.38 -33.74 32.12
N LYS A 89 54.69 -33.45 32.12
CA LYS A 89 55.48 -33.26 30.89
C LYS A 89 55.59 -34.53 30.03
N TYR A 90 55.50 -35.70 30.66
CA TYR A 90 55.63 -37.00 30.02
C TYR A 90 54.30 -37.56 29.52
N GLY A 91 53.20 -36.83 29.68
CA GLY A 91 51.87 -37.30 29.33
C GLY A 91 51.26 -38.26 30.35
N GLU A 92 51.79 -38.33 31.58
CA GLU A 92 51.17 -39.12 32.64
C GLU A 92 50.09 -38.31 33.36
N VAL A 93 48.99 -38.98 33.71
CA VAL A 93 47.88 -38.38 34.45
C VAL A 93 48.31 -38.14 35.90
N ARG A 94 48.46 -36.87 36.29
CA ARG A 94 48.76 -36.47 37.67
C ARG A 94 47.51 -36.44 38.54
N TRP A 95 46.39 -36.06 37.95
CA TRP A 95 45.12 -36.00 38.66
C TRP A 95 43.96 -36.20 37.70
N PHE A 96 43.02 -37.03 38.15
CA PHE A 96 41.72 -37.23 37.54
C PHE A 96 40.73 -37.62 38.63
N LYS A 97 39.43 -37.45 38.37
CA LYS A 97 38.37 -37.74 39.36
C LYS A 97 38.38 -39.20 39.81
N ASP A 98 38.70 -40.12 38.90
CA ASP A 98 38.91 -41.54 39.23
C ASP A 98 40.38 -41.78 39.62
N PRO A 99 40.67 -42.15 40.89
CA PRO A 99 42.02 -42.40 41.35
C PRO A 99 42.74 -43.52 40.58
N SER A 100 41.99 -44.47 40.00
CA SER A 100 42.55 -45.60 39.24
C SER A 100 43.23 -45.18 37.93
N MET A 101 42.98 -43.94 37.49
CA MET A 101 43.53 -43.36 36.27
C MET A 101 44.79 -42.54 36.51
N MET A 102 45.14 -42.25 37.77
CA MET A 102 46.38 -41.55 38.10
C MET A 102 47.61 -42.41 37.73
N THR A 103 48.70 -41.74 37.38
CA THR A 103 49.99 -42.30 36.90
C THR A 103 49.92 -43.16 35.64
N LYS A 104 48.75 -43.33 35.01
CA LYS A 104 48.66 -43.94 33.67
C LYS A 104 49.18 -42.96 32.60
N SER A 105 49.74 -43.51 31.54
CA SER A 105 50.09 -42.75 30.33
C SER A 105 48.82 -42.20 29.66
N PHE A 106 48.94 -41.06 28.96
CA PHE A 106 47.86 -40.45 28.19
C PHE A 106 47.26 -41.40 27.16
N ASP A 107 48.09 -42.24 26.53
CA ASP A 107 47.63 -43.24 25.55
C ASP A 107 46.76 -44.32 26.21
N ASP A 108 47.12 -44.75 27.42
CA ASP A 108 46.32 -45.72 28.17
C ASP A 108 45.04 -45.10 28.74
N PHE A 109 45.12 -43.82 29.12
CA PHE A 109 43.98 -43.04 29.57
C PHE A 109 42.95 -42.87 28.46
N THR A 110 43.37 -42.45 27.26
CA THR A 110 42.48 -42.22 26.11
C THR A 110 41.79 -43.49 25.59
N ARG A 111 42.41 -44.66 25.79
CA ARG A 111 41.79 -45.96 25.51
C ARG A 111 40.64 -46.30 26.46
N GLN A 112 40.69 -45.82 27.70
CA GLN A 112 39.71 -46.12 28.75
C GLN A 112 38.67 -45.01 28.91
N VAL A 113 39.05 -43.76 28.61
CA VAL A 113 38.22 -42.57 28.73
C VAL A 113 38.25 -41.83 27.39
N SER A 114 37.11 -41.80 26.70
CA SER A 114 36.98 -41.06 25.44
C SER A 114 37.06 -39.55 25.71
N LEU A 115 38.11 -38.90 25.20
CA LEU A 115 38.20 -37.45 25.20
C LEU A 115 37.30 -36.87 24.10
N PRO A 116 36.51 -35.82 24.39
CA PRO A 116 35.59 -35.26 23.41
C PRO A 116 36.26 -34.41 22.32
N THR A 117 37.47 -33.89 22.56
CA THR A 117 38.14 -32.97 21.63
C THR A 117 39.66 -33.15 21.60
N ASP A 118 40.31 -32.52 20.61
CA ASP A 118 41.77 -32.46 20.40
C ASP A 118 42.46 -31.32 21.20
N ALA A 119 41.74 -30.66 22.12
CA ALA A 119 42.21 -29.44 22.78
C ALA A 119 43.56 -29.62 23.49
N ILE A 120 43.78 -30.78 24.11
CA ILE A 120 45.01 -31.09 24.88
C ILE A 120 46.23 -31.14 23.95
N GLU A 121 46.16 -31.89 22.85
CA GLU A 121 47.26 -32.04 21.90
C GLU A 121 47.59 -30.69 21.24
N GLN A 122 46.56 -29.93 20.84
CA GLN A 122 46.74 -28.61 20.25
C GLN A 122 47.35 -27.60 21.24
N ALA A 123 46.91 -27.61 22.50
CA ALA A 123 47.46 -26.74 23.54
C ALA A 123 48.93 -27.07 23.84
N TRP A 124 49.29 -28.36 23.82
CA TRP A 124 50.67 -28.81 23.98
C TRP A 124 51.57 -28.30 22.85
N LEU A 125 51.14 -28.47 21.59
CA LEU A 125 51.90 -28.06 20.40
C LEU A 125 52.00 -26.53 20.28
N ALA A 126 50.87 -25.83 20.46
CA ALA A 126 50.80 -24.39 20.26
C ALA A 126 51.33 -23.59 21.45
N LYS A 127 51.52 -24.22 22.62
CA LYS A 127 51.97 -23.60 23.88
C LYS A 127 51.09 -22.43 24.34
N ILE A 128 49.84 -22.38 23.89
CA ILE A 128 48.83 -21.40 24.25
C ILE A 128 47.54 -22.11 24.70
N PRO A 129 46.68 -21.47 25.52
CA PRO A 129 45.38 -22.03 25.86
C PRO A 129 44.53 -22.28 24.61
N ILE A 130 43.96 -23.49 24.49
CA ILE A 130 43.04 -23.87 23.43
C ILE A 130 41.67 -24.15 24.03
N VAL A 131 40.64 -23.60 23.39
CA VAL A 131 39.24 -23.82 23.75
C VAL A 131 38.52 -24.49 22.59
N ARG A 132 37.84 -25.60 22.87
CA ARG A 132 36.95 -26.30 21.94
C ARG A 132 35.56 -26.42 22.54
N ALA A 133 34.53 -26.31 21.72
CA ALA A 133 33.18 -26.69 22.14
C ALA A 133 33.05 -28.22 22.05
N VAL A 134 32.55 -28.86 23.10
CA VAL A 134 32.28 -30.29 23.07
C VAL A 134 31.08 -30.56 22.15
N PRO A 135 31.19 -31.45 21.15
CA PRO A 135 30.07 -31.80 20.29
C PRO A 135 28.90 -32.34 21.10
N ASN A 136 27.68 -31.86 20.82
CA ASN A 136 26.43 -32.34 21.42
C ASN A 136 26.30 -32.17 22.95
N MET A 137 27.22 -31.46 23.62
CA MET A 137 27.14 -31.18 25.05
C MET A 137 27.31 -29.67 25.32
N PRO A 138 26.65 -29.11 26.35
CA PRO A 138 26.80 -27.71 26.72
C PRO A 138 28.11 -27.50 27.52
N LEU A 139 29.24 -28.01 27.03
CA LEU A 139 30.54 -27.96 27.69
C LEU A 139 31.58 -27.30 26.77
N TYR A 140 32.46 -26.51 27.37
CA TYR A 140 33.72 -26.11 26.74
C TYR A 140 34.84 -26.96 27.26
N ASP A 141 35.65 -27.50 26.36
CA ASP A 141 36.89 -28.18 26.64
C ASP A 141 38.04 -27.17 26.55
N ILE A 142 38.63 -26.83 27.68
CA ILE A 142 39.63 -25.77 27.83
C ILE A 142 40.95 -26.42 28.28
N ALA A 143 41.92 -26.49 27.37
CA ALA A 143 43.25 -26.99 27.65
C ALA A 143 44.24 -25.84 27.82
N ILE A 144 44.89 -25.79 28.98
CA ILE A 144 45.80 -24.72 29.36
C ILE A 144 47.19 -25.32 29.59
N PRO A 145 48.18 -24.99 28.74
CA PRO A 145 49.54 -25.47 28.94
C PRO A 145 50.18 -24.71 30.10
N LEU A 146 50.78 -25.47 31.01
CA LEU A 146 51.54 -24.94 32.14
C LEU A 146 53.00 -24.84 31.70
N ALA A 147 53.39 -23.68 31.21
CA ALA A 147 54.72 -23.45 30.66
C ALA A 147 55.60 -22.61 31.60
N LEU A 148 56.88 -22.98 31.71
CA LEU A 148 57.90 -22.20 32.40
C LEU A 148 59.00 -21.86 31.39
N ARG A 149 59.27 -20.56 31.16
CA ARG A 149 60.29 -20.08 30.21
C ARG A 149 60.16 -20.65 28.78
N GLY A 150 58.93 -20.92 28.34
CA GLY A 150 58.66 -21.43 26.99
C GLY A 150 58.64 -22.96 26.86
N ASP A 151 58.95 -23.69 27.93
CA ASP A 151 58.82 -25.15 27.99
C ASP A 151 57.54 -25.55 28.71
N VAL A 152 56.71 -26.37 28.06
CA VAL A 152 55.48 -26.90 28.66
C VAL A 152 55.85 -28.02 29.62
N LEU A 153 55.52 -27.84 30.90
CA LEU A 153 55.78 -28.80 31.98
C LEU A 153 54.58 -29.71 32.26
N GLY A 154 53.41 -29.37 31.71
CA GLY A 154 52.17 -30.12 31.88
C GLY A 154 51.00 -29.39 31.24
N VAL A 155 49.83 -30.02 31.22
CA VAL A 155 48.59 -29.43 30.69
C VAL A 155 47.48 -29.63 31.69
N LEU A 156 46.74 -28.56 31.98
CA LEU A 156 45.51 -28.60 32.73
C LEU A 156 44.34 -28.52 31.76
N ASN A 157 43.52 -29.56 31.73
CA ASN A 157 42.34 -29.65 30.88
C ASN A 157 41.07 -29.58 31.72
N LEU A 158 40.19 -28.65 31.40
CA LEU A 158 38.97 -28.35 32.13
C LEU A 158 37.77 -28.43 31.19
N GLN A 159 36.75 -29.20 31.57
CA GLN A 159 35.45 -29.13 30.93
C GLN A 159 34.54 -28.21 31.74
N VAL A 160 34.22 -27.04 31.18
CA VAL A 160 33.44 -25.99 31.84
C VAL A 160 32.00 -25.96 31.30
N SER A 161 31.01 -25.96 32.18
CA SER A 161 29.60 -25.94 31.85
C SER A 161 29.14 -24.58 31.32
N ARG A 162 28.40 -24.64 30.21
CA ARG A 162 27.72 -23.51 29.57
C ARG A 162 26.29 -23.33 30.05
N GLU A 163 25.77 -24.21 30.90
CA GLU A 163 24.36 -24.19 31.30
C GLU A 163 23.95 -22.88 31.98
N GLY A 164 24.82 -22.32 32.82
CA GLY A 164 24.61 -21.00 33.43
C GLY A 164 24.49 -19.90 32.38
N VAL A 165 25.34 -19.92 31.35
CA VAL A 165 25.31 -18.97 30.22
C VAL A 165 24.02 -19.14 29.42
N VAL A 166 23.61 -20.36 29.10
CA VAL A 166 22.36 -20.63 28.36
C VAL A 166 21.13 -20.11 29.10
N LYS A 167 21.05 -20.32 30.42
CA LYS A 167 19.95 -19.79 31.25
C LYS A 167 19.89 -18.26 31.23
N VAL A 168 21.05 -17.61 31.32
CA VAL A 168 21.14 -16.14 31.28
C VAL A 168 20.76 -15.61 29.89
N ILE A 169 21.23 -16.25 28.82
CA ILE A 169 20.86 -15.90 27.44
C ILE A 169 19.34 -16.04 27.23
N ASN A 170 18.73 -17.14 27.67
CA ASN A 170 17.28 -17.34 27.54
C ASN A 170 16.48 -16.28 28.32
N LYS A 171 16.92 -15.92 29.53
CA LYS A 171 16.29 -14.86 30.31
C LYS A 171 16.45 -13.48 29.64
N ALA A 172 17.60 -13.19 29.07
CA ALA A 172 17.84 -11.97 28.30
C ALA A 172 16.97 -11.93 27.03
N MET A 173 16.84 -13.07 26.33
CA MET A 173 16.02 -13.20 25.13
C MET A 173 14.53 -12.97 25.41
N HIS A 174 14.03 -13.51 26.52
CA HIS A 174 12.65 -13.26 26.94
C HIS A 174 12.38 -11.77 27.21
N LYS A 175 13.32 -11.10 27.90
CA LYS A 175 13.23 -9.64 28.12
C LYS A 175 13.27 -8.85 26.80
N TYR A 176 14.12 -9.26 25.86
CA TYR A 176 14.17 -8.65 24.53
C TYR A 176 12.85 -8.82 23.79
N ALA A 177 12.28 -10.02 23.77
CA ALA A 177 11.01 -10.30 23.10
C ALA A 177 9.87 -9.44 23.68
N VAL A 178 9.76 -9.36 25.01
CA VAL A 178 8.76 -8.51 25.67
C VAL A 178 8.99 -7.03 25.34
N GLY A 179 10.24 -6.57 25.39
CA GLY A 179 10.59 -5.19 25.06
C GLY A 179 10.28 -4.83 23.60
N ALA A 180 10.59 -5.72 22.66
CA ALA A 180 10.36 -5.50 21.23
C ALA A 180 8.86 -5.46 20.89
N VAL A 181 8.04 -6.33 21.49
CA VAL A 181 6.57 -6.24 21.36
C VAL A 181 6.08 -4.91 21.94
N GLY A 182 6.59 -4.50 23.10
CA GLY A 182 6.24 -3.22 23.73
C GLY A 182 6.55 -2.02 22.82
N VAL A 183 7.74 -1.98 22.22
CA VAL A 183 8.15 -0.91 21.29
C VAL A 183 7.29 -0.93 20.02
N LEU A 184 6.97 -2.11 19.47
CA LEU A 184 6.15 -2.23 18.27
C LEU A 184 4.73 -1.68 18.53
N LEU A 185 4.13 -1.98 19.68
CA LEU A 185 2.84 -1.41 20.06
C LEU A 185 2.92 0.10 20.30
N LEU A 186 3.97 0.55 20.99
CA LEU A 186 4.16 1.96 21.34
C LEU A 186 4.38 2.84 20.10
N LEU A 187 5.03 2.33 19.06
CA LEU A 187 5.18 3.03 17.78
C LEU A 187 3.99 2.79 16.85
N GLY A 188 3.42 1.59 16.84
CA GLY A 188 2.37 1.19 15.93
C GLY A 188 1.02 1.87 16.21
N ILE A 189 0.65 2.03 17.49
CA ILE A 189 -0.64 2.63 17.86
C ILE A 189 -0.70 4.12 17.44
N PRO A 190 0.27 5.00 17.82
CA PRO A 190 0.24 6.39 17.39
C PRO A 190 0.32 6.55 15.88
N LEU A 191 1.13 5.73 15.21
CA LEU A 191 1.25 5.76 13.75
C LEU A 191 -0.07 5.39 13.07
N TYR A 192 -0.78 4.38 13.58
CA TYR A 192 -2.10 4.01 13.07
C TYR A 192 -3.09 5.17 13.19
N PHE A 193 -3.16 5.81 14.36
CA PHE A 193 -4.02 6.97 14.57
C PHE A 193 -3.64 8.14 13.65
N PHE A 194 -2.35 8.40 13.48
CA PHE A 194 -1.84 9.43 12.59
C PHE A 194 -2.26 9.16 11.13
N LEU A 195 -1.99 7.96 10.62
CA LEU A 195 -2.33 7.60 9.24
C LEU A 195 -3.85 7.61 8.99
N HIS A 196 -4.62 7.14 9.97
CA HIS A 196 -6.07 7.14 9.91
C HIS A 196 -6.63 8.57 9.85
N HIS A 197 -6.15 9.46 10.73
CA HIS A 197 -6.65 10.81 10.83
C HIS A 197 -6.16 11.73 9.71
N PHE A 198 -4.89 11.63 9.30
CA PHE A 198 -4.28 12.55 8.35
C PHE A 198 -4.34 12.10 6.88
N VAL A 199 -4.47 10.80 6.61
CA VAL A 199 -4.45 10.28 5.22
C VAL A 199 -5.76 9.63 4.85
N ILE A 200 -6.20 8.64 5.63
CA ILE A 200 -7.38 7.82 5.25
C ILE A 200 -8.66 8.65 5.32
N ASN A 201 -8.90 9.37 6.42
CA ASN A 201 -10.11 10.17 6.58
C ASN A 201 -10.25 11.27 5.52
N PRO A 202 -9.22 12.10 5.22
CA PRO A 202 -9.32 13.10 4.16
C PRO A 202 -9.57 12.49 2.78
N LEU A 203 -8.98 11.32 2.49
CA LEU A 203 -9.18 10.65 1.21
C LEU A 203 -10.60 10.09 1.06
N LEU A 204 -11.19 9.59 2.16
CA LEU A 204 -12.60 9.20 2.19
C LEU A 204 -13.52 10.42 2.02
N ASN A 205 -13.25 11.51 2.72
CA ASN A 205 -14.02 12.75 2.56
C ASN A 205 -13.92 13.32 1.14
N LEU A 206 -12.75 13.20 0.49
CA LEU A 206 -12.58 13.62 -0.90
C LEU A 206 -13.40 12.75 -1.85
N ARG A 207 -13.38 11.43 -1.65
CA ARG A 207 -14.21 10.49 -2.41
C ARG A 207 -15.69 10.86 -2.27
N ASP A 208 -16.16 11.03 -1.04
CA ASP A 208 -17.56 11.35 -0.76
C ASP A 208 -17.95 12.72 -1.36
N ALA A 209 -17.04 13.70 -1.31
CA ALA A 209 -17.24 15.00 -1.95
C ALA A 209 -17.38 14.87 -3.47
N VAL A 210 -16.55 14.03 -4.12
CA VAL A 210 -16.65 13.76 -5.56
C VAL A 210 -17.94 13.02 -5.92
N GLU A 211 -18.33 12.02 -5.13
CA GLU A 211 -19.60 11.30 -5.32
C GLU A 211 -20.83 12.22 -5.15
N SER A 212 -20.72 13.28 -4.33
CA SER A 212 -21.79 14.25 -4.10
C SER A 212 -21.94 15.33 -5.18
N ILE A 213 -21.06 15.37 -6.18
CA ILE A 213 -21.11 16.38 -7.24
C ILE A 213 -22.39 16.18 -8.05
N SER A 214 -23.25 17.20 -8.05
CA SER A 214 -24.45 17.23 -8.87
C SER A 214 -24.20 18.00 -10.17
N PHE A 215 -24.88 17.61 -11.25
CA PHE A 215 -24.86 18.33 -12.53
C PHE A 215 -25.35 19.78 -12.43
N LYS A 216 -26.10 20.14 -11.38
CA LYS A 216 -26.60 21.51 -11.17
C LYS A 216 -25.54 22.44 -10.58
N SER A 217 -24.71 21.96 -9.65
CA SER A 217 -23.71 22.79 -8.97
C SER A 217 -22.32 22.69 -9.59
N LEU A 218 -21.90 21.50 -10.05
CA LEU A 218 -20.55 21.23 -10.58
C LEU A 218 -19.43 21.83 -9.72
N GLU A 219 -19.60 21.78 -8.39
CA GLU A 219 -18.67 22.35 -7.42
C GLU A 219 -18.28 21.28 -6.40
N LEU A 220 -16.97 21.14 -6.16
CA LEU A 220 -16.45 20.23 -5.15
C LEU A 220 -16.44 20.94 -3.79
N LYS A 221 -17.22 20.42 -2.84
CA LYS A 221 -17.19 20.88 -1.45
C LYS A 221 -16.14 20.11 -0.68
N PHE A 222 -14.88 20.54 -0.78
CA PHE A 222 -13.77 19.96 -0.05
C PHE A 222 -12.97 21.05 0.68
N PRO A 223 -12.61 20.86 1.97
CA PRO A 223 -11.85 21.87 2.72
C PRO A 223 -10.48 22.11 2.10
N ALA A 224 -10.03 23.37 2.08
CA ALA A 224 -8.73 23.73 1.54
C ALA A 224 -7.60 23.07 2.37
N ARG A 225 -6.67 22.42 1.66
CA ARG A 225 -5.50 21.76 2.25
C ARG A 225 -4.26 22.05 1.40
N ASN A 226 -3.10 22.06 2.03
CA ASN A 226 -1.80 22.31 1.40
C ASN A 226 -0.95 21.01 1.29
N ASP A 227 -1.62 19.87 1.16
CA ASP A 227 -0.99 18.55 0.96
C ASP A 227 -1.33 18.00 -0.43
N GLU A 228 -0.78 16.85 -0.80
CA GLU A 228 -1.00 16.20 -2.09
C GLU A 228 -2.50 15.87 -2.32
N ILE A 229 -3.26 15.65 -1.24
CA ILE A 229 -4.71 15.44 -1.30
C ILE A 229 -5.42 16.76 -1.66
N GLY A 230 -5.00 17.88 -1.08
CA GLY A 230 -5.49 19.21 -1.43
C GLY A 230 -5.16 19.62 -2.86
N GLU A 231 -3.96 19.29 -3.34
CA GLU A 231 -3.58 19.51 -4.74
C GLU A 231 -4.48 18.71 -5.70
N LEU A 232 -4.76 17.44 -5.38
CA LEU A 232 -5.68 16.60 -6.15
C LEU A 232 -7.10 17.19 -6.19
N ALA A 233 -7.60 17.69 -5.04
CA ALA A 233 -8.88 18.38 -4.98
C ALA A 233 -8.88 19.66 -5.84
N GLY A 234 -7.76 20.39 -5.87
CA GLY A 234 -7.55 21.55 -6.73
C GLY A 234 -7.64 21.20 -8.22
N VAL A 235 -6.97 20.13 -8.66
CA VAL A 235 -7.05 19.63 -10.04
C VAL A 235 -8.47 19.23 -10.40
N PHE A 236 -9.20 18.58 -9.49
CA PHE A 236 -10.62 18.23 -9.70
C PHE A 236 -11.50 19.47 -9.86
N ASN A 237 -11.29 20.52 -9.08
CA ASN A 237 -12.00 21.79 -9.22
C ASN A 237 -11.72 22.48 -10.57
N ILE A 238 -10.47 22.43 -11.05
CA ILE A 238 -10.12 22.94 -12.39
C ILE A 238 -10.82 22.12 -13.49
N PHE A 239 -10.94 20.80 -13.32
CA PHE A 239 -11.67 19.95 -14.25
C PHE A 239 -13.17 20.33 -14.28
N LEU A 240 -13.80 20.48 -13.11
CA LEU A 240 -15.21 20.87 -13.02
C LEU A 240 -15.47 22.26 -13.64
N SER A 241 -14.56 23.21 -13.46
CA SER A 241 -14.70 24.55 -14.07
C SER A 241 -14.62 24.50 -15.60
N LYS A 242 -13.76 23.65 -16.17
CA LYS A 242 -13.71 23.40 -17.62
C LYS A 242 -14.99 22.75 -18.14
N VAL A 243 -15.54 21.76 -17.43
CA VAL A 243 -16.81 21.13 -17.79
C VAL A 243 -17.96 22.14 -17.76
N LYS A 244 -18.02 22.98 -16.72
CA LYS A 244 -19.03 24.05 -16.61
C LYS A 244 -18.93 25.05 -17.77
N ALA A 245 -17.71 25.42 -18.16
CA ALA A 245 -17.47 26.30 -19.30
C ALA A 245 -17.90 25.64 -20.63
N GLU A 246 -17.63 24.35 -20.83
CA GLU A 246 -18.01 23.63 -22.04
C GLU A 246 -19.53 23.48 -22.19
N ILE A 247 -20.24 23.21 -21.09
CA ILE A 247 -21.72 23.17 -21.08
C ILE A 247 -22.28 24.55 -21.42
N ALA A 248 -21.74 25.62 -20.84
CA ALA A 248 -22.18 26.99 -21.14
C ALA A 248 -21.91 27.38 -22.61
N ASN A 249 -20.74 27.04 -23.14
CA ASN A 249 -20.40 27.28 -24.54
C ASN A 249 -21.31 26.50 -25.49
N SER A 250 -21.64 25.25 -25.16
CA SER A 250 -22.57 24.42 -25.95
C SER A 250 -23.97 25.04 -25.99
N MET A 251 -24.50 25.51 -24.85
CA MET A 251 -25.79 26.20 -24.79
C MET A 251 -25.80 27.49 -25.61
N VAL A 252 -24.71 28.27 -25.61
CA VAL A 252 -24.59 29.48 -26.43
C VAL A 252 -24.56 29.14 -27.92
N LYS A 253 -23.78 28.11 -28.30
CA LYS A 253 -23.70 27.65 -29.68
C LYS A 253 -25.05 27.15 -30.20
N GLU A 254 -25.80 26.44 -29.38
CA GLU A 254 -27.15 25.97 -29.71
C GLU A 254 -28.13 27.14 -29.91
N LYS A 255 -28.14 28.13 -29.00
CA LYS A 255 -28.93 29.35 -29.18
C LYS A 255 -28.56 30.12 -30.44
N GLN A 256 -27.27 30.26 -30.73
CA GLN A 256 -26.80 30.92 -31.96
C GLN A 256 -27.21 30.16 -33.22
N ARG A 257 -27.16 28.82 -33.19
CA ARG A 257 -27.65 27.97 -34.28
C ARG A 257 -29.12 28.21 -34.55
N GLY A 258 -29.98 28.22 -33.51
CA GLY A 258 -31.41 28.49 -33.66
C GLY A 258 -31.70 29.86 -34.26
N VAL A 259 -30.95 30.91 -33.87
CA VAL A 259 -31.11 32.26 -34.45
C VAL A 259 -30.66 32.29 -35.92
N ALA A 260 -29.55 31.64 -36.25
CA ALA A 260 -29.06 31.56 -37.63
C ALA A 260 -30.06 30.81 -38.52
N GLU A 261 -30.65 29.74 -38.00
CA GLU A 261 -31.65 28.94 -38.69
C GLU A 261 -32.94 29.73 -38.94
N ALA A 262 -33.45 30.46 -37.94
CA ALA A 262 -34.62 31.32 -38.12
C ALA A 262 -34.39 32.39 -39.21
N ARG A 263 -33.20 33.01 -39.26
CA ARG A 263 -32.82 33.97 -40.30
C ARG A 263 -32.69 33.33 -41.69
N TRP A 264 -32.24 32.08 -41.74
CA TRP A 264 -32.13 31.34 -42.98
C TRP A 264 -33.51 31.02 -43.57
N TRP A 265 -34.44 30.52 -42.74
CA TRP A 265 -35.84 30.32 -43.14
C TRP A 265 -36.53 31.62 -43.55
N GLU A 266 -36.29 32.72 -42.84
CA GLU A 266 -36.76 34.05 -43.24
C GLU A 266 -36.29 34.42 -44.65
N SER A 267 -35.02 34.17 -44.96
CA SER A 267 -34.43 34.51 -46.26
C SER A 267 -34.98 33.64 -47.40
N ILE A 268 -35.12 32.33 -47.17
CA ILE A 268 -35.69 31.39 -48.14
C ILE A 268 -37.15 31.75 -48.42
N LEU A 269 -37.95 31.94 -47.38
CA LEU A 269 -39.37 32.20 -47.55
C LEU A 269 -39.64 33.56 -48.18
N LYS A 270 -38.84 34.60 -47.88
CA LYS A 270 -38.93 35.88 -48.61
C LYS A 270 -38.58 35.77 -50.09
N ALA A 271 -37.68 34.86 -50.46
CA ALA A 271 -37.25 34.67 -51.85
C ALA A 271 -38.24 33.82 -52.66
N VAL A 272 -38.80 32.76 -52.06
CA VAL A 272 -39.61 31.75 -52.75
C VAL A 272 -41.10 32.01 -52.65
N VAL A 273 -41.58 32.56 -51.54
CA VAL A 273 -43.02 32.72 -51.29
C VAL A 273 -43.53 34.03 -51.91
N SER A 274 -44.52 33.91 -52.80
CA SER A 274 -45.21 35.05 -53.39
C SER A 274 -45.94 35.89 -52.32
N LYS A 275 -46.17 37.18 -52.57
CA LYS A 275 -46.85 38.10 -51.63
C LYS A 275 -48.25 37.64 -51.17
N ASN A 276 -48.85 36.69 -51.89
CA ASN A 276 -50.21 36.19 -51.63
C ASN A 276 -50.24 34.86 -50.88
N HIS A 277 -49.09 34.24 -50.55
CA HIS A 277 -49.08 33.03 -49.73
C HIS A 277 -48.60 33.32 -48.32
N ARG A 278 -49.16 32.60 -47.34
CA ARG A 278 -48.76 32.65 -45.94
C ARG A 278 -47.94 31.40 -45.63
N ALA A 279 -46.83 31.52 -44.91
CA ALA A 279 -45.95 30.40 -44.57
C ALA A 279 -45.64 30.39 -43.07
N ILE A 280 -45.59 29.18 -42.50
CA ILE A 280 -45.25 28.90 -41.10
C ILE A 280 -44.19 27.80 -41.09
N VAL A 281 -43.10 28.01 -40.36
CA VAL A 281 -42.07 27.00 -40.10
C VAL A 281 -42.10 26.64 -38.63
N VAL A 282 -42.09 25.34 -38.34
CA VAL A 282 -42.21 24.79 -36.99
C VAL A 282 -41.06 23.83 -36.69
N ASP A 283 -40.54 23.91 -35.47
CA ASP A 283 -39.53 23.01 -34.88
C ASP A 283 -40.15 21.68 -34.40
N GLU A 284 -39.33 20.73 -33.97
CA GLU A 284 -39.70 19.42 -33.40
C GLU A 284 -40.64 19.57 -32.18
N ASP A 285 -40.42 20.61 -31.38
CA ASP A 285 -41.22 20.93 -30.19
C ASP A 285 -42.52 21.69 -30.53
N ASN A 286 -42.96 21.69 -31.80
CA ASN A 286 -44.11 22.45 -32.29
C ASN A 286 -44.02 23.98 -32.04
N SER A 287 -42.80 24.48 -31.80
CA SER A 287 -42.52 25.91 -31.66
C SER A 287 -42.32 26.55 -33.02
N VAL A 288 -42.94 27.71 -33.23
CA VAL A 288 -42.88 28.46 -34.49
C VAL A 288 -41.53 29.16 -34.60
N LEU A 289 -40.76 28.77 -35.62
CA LEU A 289 -39.45 29.35 -35.95
C LEU A 289 -39.58 30.64 -36.76
N TYR A 290 -40.52 30.69 -37.72
CA TYR A 290 -40.75 31.85 -38.57
C TYR A 290 -42.17 31.87 -39.17
N THR A 291 -42.73 33.08 -39.32
CA THR A 291 -43.95 33.33 -40.10
C THR A 291 -43.76 34.55 -41.01
N ASN A 292 -44.29 34.50 -42.23
CA ASN A 292 -44.23 35.63 -43.17
C ASN A 292 -45.38 36.64 -43.02
N PHE A 293 -46.26 36.44 -42.03
CA PHE A 293 -47.41 37.30 -41.73
C PHE A 293 -47.45 37.65 -40.23
N PRO A 294 -48.09 38.77 -39.84
CA PRO A 294 -48.21 39.14 -38.43
C PRO A 294 -49.12 38.16 -37.68
N VAL A 295 -48.60 37.60 -36.59
CA VAL A 295 -49.32 36.72 -35.69
C VAL A 295 -49.83 37.54 -34.50
N THR A 296 -51.13 37.45 -34.21
CA THR A 296 -51.82 38.15 -33.12
C THR A 296 -51.93 37.30 -31.83
N GLY A 297 -51.03 36.36 -31.64
CA GLY A 297 -51.02 35.45 -30.48
C GLY A 297 -50.25 36.03 -29.29
N THR A 298 -50.72 35.72 -28.08
CA THR A 298 -50.01 36.03 -26.83
C THR A 298 -48.71 35.23 -26.77
N VAL A 299 -47.56 35.92 -26.80
CA VAL A 299 -46.26 35.30 -26.57
C VAL A 299 -46.26 34.65 -25.18
N THR A 300 -46.00 33.35 -25.12
CA THR A 300 -45.94 32.61 -23.85
C THR A 300 -44.79 33.13 -22.97
N THR A 301 -44.82 32.78 -21.68
CA THR A 301 -43.84 33.21 -20.65
C THR A 301 -42.39 32.85 -20.99
N ASP A 302 -42.17 31.95 -21.94
CA ASP A 302 -40.86 31.47 -22.42
C ASP A 302 -40.40 32.15 -23.73
N GLY A 303 -41.16 33.14 -24.23
CA GLY A 303 -40.82 33.89 -25.44
C GLY A 303 -41.01 33.14 -26.76
N LYS A 304 -41.44 31.87 -26.73
CA LYS A 304 -41.71 31.02 -27.90
C LYS A 304 -43.20 31.04 -28.26
N LEU A 305 -43.52 31.14 -29.55
CA LEU A 305 -44.87 31.00 -30.10
C LEU A 305 -45.11 29.52 -30.43
N HIS A 306 -46.20 28.92 -29.94
CA HIS A 306 -46.54 27.54 -30.27
C HIS A 306 -47.42 27.49 -31.53
N LEU A 307 -47.39 26.39 -32.28
CA LEU A 307 -48.19 26.24 -33.51
C LEU A 307 -49.70 26.45 -33.26
N LEU A 308 -50.18 25.99 -32.10
CA LEU A 308 -51.58 26.14 -31.67
C LEU A 308 -51.97 27.59 -31.32
N ASP A 309 -50.99 28.47 -31.06
CA ASP A 309 -51.27 29.90 -30.86
C ASP A 309 -51.50 30.62 -32.21
N VAL A 310 -51.08 30.01 -33.32
CA VAL A 310 -51.20 30.55 -34.68
C VAL A 310 -52.38 29.95 -35.43
N ILE A 311 -52.67 28.66 -35.18
CA ILE A 311 -53.76 27.88 -35.77
C ILE A 311 -54.82 27.63 -34.69
N ASP A 312 -55.97 28.30 -34.79
CA ASP A 312 -57.05 28.17 -33.83
C ASP A 312 -57.64 26.74 -33.83
N SER A 313 -58.11 26.28 -32.67
CA SER A 313 -58.80 25.02 -32.41
C SER A 313 -59.98 24.71 -33.36
N GLN A 314 -60.55 25.73 -34.01
CA GLN A 314 -61.61 25.60 -35.01
C GLN A 314 -61.10 25.15 -36.40
N GLN A 315 -59.79 25.13 -36.64
CA GLN A 315 -59.16 24.75 -37.91
C GLN A 315 -58.69 23.28 -37.89
N GLN A 316 -59.59 22.36 -37.51
CA GLN A 316 -59.29 20.93 -37.37
C GLN A 316 -58.73 20.29 -38.65
N ASP A 317 -59.14 20.78 -39.82
CA ASP A 317 -58.66 20.27 -41.10
C ASP A 317 -57.16 20.54 -41.34
N VAL A 318 -56.65 21.68 -40.88
CA VAL A 318 -55.22 22.02 -40.98
C VAL A 318 -54.40 21.16 -40.03
N LEU A 319 -54.87 20.96 -38.80
CA LEU A 319 -54.21 20.08 -37.82
C LEU A 319 -54.15 18.63 -38.32
N ARG A 320 -55.24 18.14 -38.93
CA ARG A 320 -55.27 16.81 -39.55
C ARG A 320 -54.28 16.69 -40.70
N LEU A 321 -54.14 17.71 -41.54
CA LEU A 321 -53.16 17.72 -42.62
C LEU A 321 -51.72 17.65 -42.09
N VAL A 322 -51.42 18.41 -41.03
CA VAL A 322 -50.11 18.36 -40.37
C VAL A 322 -49.85 16.99 -39.75
N SER A 323 -50.84 16.35 -39.11
CA SER A 323 -50.71 14.97 -38.62
C SER A 323 -50.40 13.98 -39.74
N VAL A 324 -51.07 14.08 -40.88
CA VAL A 324 -50.82 13.21 -42.05
C VAL A 324 -49.43 13.46 -42.65
N ALA A 325 -48.94 14.70 -42.62
CA ALA A 325 -47.58 15.04 -43.05
C ALA A 325 -46.52 14.51 -42.07
N LEU A 326 -46.79 14.52 -40.76
CA LEU A 326 -45.92 13.91 -39.75
C LEU A 326 -45.81 12.38 -39.94
N ASP A 327 -46.93 11.72 -40.23
CA ASP A 327 -46.96 10.26 -40.47
C ASP A 327 -46.28 9.86 -41.79
N ASN A 328 -46.08 10.80 -42.72
CA ASN A 328 -45.48 10.58 -44.04
C ASN A 328 -44.41 11.63 -44.34
N PRO A 329 -43.24 11.53 -43.70
CA PRO A 329 -42.17 12.52 -43.86
C PRO A 329 -41.66 12.60 -45.30
N ASN A 330 -41.08 13.76 -45.63
CA ASN A 330 -40.49 14.13 -46.91
C ASN A 330 -41.47 14.12 -48.11
N GLN A 331 -42.78 14.07 -47.84
CA GLN A 331 -43.82 14.20 -48.87
C GLN A 331 -44.66 15.47 -48.65
N VAL A 332 -44.90 16.20 -49.73
CA VAL A 332 -45.87 17.31 -49.75
C VAL A 332 -47.27 16.74 -49.66
N LYS A 333 -48.03 17.14 -48.64
CA LYS A 333 -49.45 16.85 -48.51
C LYS A 333 -50.25 18.13 -48.71
N GLU A 334 -51.26 18.04 -49.57
CA GLU A 334 -52.06 19.19 -49.98
C GLU A 334 -53.53 18.97 -49.61
N ALA A 335 -54.20 20.00 -49.09
CA ALA A 335 -55.64 19.99 -48.84
C ALA A 335 -56.24 21.38 -48.95
N ASP A 336 -57.51 21.46 -49.35
CA ASP A 336 -58.27 22.70 -49.31
C ASP A 336 -58.89 22.87 -47.92
N THR A 337 -58.58 23.96 -47.24
CA THR A 337 -59.09 24.25 -45.90
C THR A 337 -59.48 25.73 -45.76
N VAL A 338 -60.11 26.09 -44.65
CA VAL A 338 -60.37 27.49 -44.31
C VAL A 338 -59.33 27.96 -43.29
N PHE A 339 -58.60 29.03 -43.60
CA PHE A 339 -57.66 29.66 -42.68
C PHE A 339 -58.08 31.11 -42.45
N ARG A 340 -58.40 31.47 -41.19
CA ARG A 340 -58.93 32.79 -40.80
C ARG A 340 -60.13 33.26 -41.65
N SER A 341 -61.09 32.37 -41.87
CA SER A 341 -62.32 32.63 -42.65
C SER A 341 -62.11 32.86 -44.16
N GLU A 342 -60.92 32.59 -44.69
CA GLU A 342 -60.62 32.60 -46.13
C GLU A 342 -60.42 31.16 -46.65
N PRO A 343 -60.99 30.78 -47.80
CA PRO A 343 -60.70 29.50 -48.43
C PRO A 343 -59.26 29.51 -48.95
N CYS A 344 -58.45 28.59 -48.44
CA CYS A 344 -57.03 28.47 -48.76
C CYS A 344 -56.70 27.05 -49.18
N HIS A 345 -55.76 26.93 -50.10
CA HIS A 345 -55.12 25.67 -50.43
C HIS A 345 -53.86 25.54 -49.57
N VAL A 346 -53.77 24.50 -48.74
CA VAL A 346 -52.70 24.31 -47.76
C VAL A 346 -51.78 23.19 -48.20
N LYS A 347 -50.48 23.47 -48.19
CA LYS A 347 -49.41 22.49 -48.44
C LYS A 347 -48.60 22.34 -47.17
N ALA A 348 -48.49 21.12 -46.66
CA ALA A 348 -47.68 20.79 -45.50
C ALA A 348 -46.61 19.78 -45.89
N VAL A 349 -45.38 20.01 -45.42
CA VAL A 349 -44.24 19.08 -45.56
C VAL A 349 -43.60 18.94 -44.19
N HIS A 350 -43.47 17.71 -43.73
CA HIS A 350 -42.60 17.39 -42.60
C HIS A 350 -41.29 16.83 -43.14
N LEU A 351 -40.17 17.47 -42.81
CA LEU A 351 -38.82 17.01 -43.11
C LEU A 351 -38.34 16.17 -41.93
N ASP A 352 -38.07 14.89 -42.19
CA ASP A 352 -37.50 13.95 -41.23
C ASP A 352 -36.36 13.19 -41.94
N GLU A 353 -35.11 13.49 -41.56
CA GLU A 353 -33.92 12.83 -42.09
C GLU A 353 -33.05 12.39 -40.91
N ASP A 354 -32.57 11.14 -40.94
CA ASP A 354 -31.90 10.50 -39.81
C ASP A 354 -30.69 11.31 -39.32
N GLY A 355 -30.82 11.91 -38.13
CA GLY A 355 -29.77 12.67 -37.46
C GLY A 355 -29.77 14.18 -37.72
N GLU A 356 -30.71 14.68 -38.52
CA GLU A 356 -30.94 16.13 -38.70
C GLU A 356 -32.19 16.62 -37.96
N THR A 357 -32.27 17.93 -37.75
CA THR A 357 -33.36 18.57 -37.01
C THR A 357 -34.67 18.52 -37.82
N LYS A 358 -35.73 17.92 -37.27
CA LYS A 358 -37.01 17.76 -37.98
C LYS A 358 -37.76 19.08 -38.08
N ARG A 359 -38.31 19.38 -39.25
CA ARG A 359 -38.98 20.67 -39.51
C ARG A 359 -40.29 20.46 -40.23
N THR A 360 -41.31 21.21 -39.82
CA THR A 360 -42.59 21.22 -40.52
C THR A 360 -42.80 22.57 -41.17
N LEU A 361 -42.90 22.57 -42.50
CA LEU A 361 -43.24 23.75 -43.30
C LEU A 361 -44.70 23.66 -43.71
N ILE A 362 -45.46 24.72 -43.43
CA ILE A 362 -46.87 24.85 -43.79
C ILE A 362 -47.04 26.11 -44.63
N ILE A 363 -47.55 25.97 -45.85
CA ILE A 363 -47.81 27.08 -46.78
C ILE A 363 -49.32 27.12 -47.05
N PHE A 364 -49.91 28.31 -47.00
CA PHE A 364 -51.29 28.60 -47.32
C PHE A 364 -51.33 29.48 -48.57
N GLU A 365 -51.99 29.01 -49.62
CA GLU A 365 -52.23 29.72 -50.86
C GLU A 365 -53.70 30.18 -50.86
N SER A 366 -53.97 31.48 -50.93
CA SER A 366 -55.35 31.97 -50.99
C SER A 366 -56.00 31.57 -52.32
N LYS A 367 -57.15 30.89 -52.28
CA LYS A 367 -57.98 30.73 -53.48
C LYS A 367 -58.69 32.06 -53.74
N ILE A 368 -58.05 32.92 -54.52
CA ILE A 368 -58.72 34.10 -55.08
C ILE A 368 -59.91 33.59 -55.89
N ALA A 369 -61.12 33.97 -55.48
CA ALA A 369 -62.33 33.76 -56.27
C ALA A 369 -62.08 34.30 -57.68
N GLY A 370 -62.16 33.41 -58.67
CA GLY A 370 -61.70 33.66 -60.03
C GLY A 370 -62.20 34.99 -60.59
N VAL A 371 -61.28 35.70 -61.26
CA VAL A 371 -61.61 36.53 -62.41
C VAL A 371 -62.28 35.64 -63.44
N ARG A 372 -63.50 36.00 -63.83
CA ARG A 372 -64.43 35.30 -64.72
C ARG A 372 -63.88 35.04 -66.13
N ILE A 373 -64.43 34.03 -66.80
CA ILE A 373 -64.89 34.18 -68.18
C ILE A 373 -66.41 34.17 -68.14
#